data_AF-A0A0B3S1R8-F1
#
_entry.id   AF-A0A0B3S1R8-F1
#
_cell.length_a   1.000
_cell.length_b   1.000
_cell.length_c   1.000
_cell.angle_alpha   90.00
_cell.angle_beta   90.00
_cell.angle_gamma   90.00
#
_symmetry.space_group_name_H-M   'P 1'
#
loop_
_entity.id
_entity.type
_entity.pdbx_description
1 polymer ?
#
loop_
_entity_poly.entity_id
_entity_poly.type
_entity_poly.pdbx_seq_one_letter_code
_entity_poly.pdbx_strand_id
1 'polypeptide(L)'
;MAERDYASTPVSDDLNLRDIIAGLAQDLTDLRSGKISPAEAQARAAVAKQIWNGARIYLQAIKTIEARAKPVGEIEKSEPAP
;
A
#
# COMPACT_ATOMS: atom_id res chain seq x y z
N MET A 1 -27.84 9.57 -10.25
CA MET A 1 -26.51 9.93 -9.72
C MET A 1 -25.63 8.72 -9.97
N ALA A 2 -24.66 8.79 -10.88
CA ALA A 2 -23.69 7.72 -11.01
C ALA A 2 -22.88 7.71 -9.71
N GLU A 3 -22.95 6.59 -9.00
CA GLU A 3 -22.20 6.31 -7.79
C GLU A 3 -20.73 6.53 -8.11
N ARG A 4 -20.15 7.60 -7.55
CA ARG A 4 -18.72 7.84 -7.67
C ARG A 4 -18.06 6.76 -6.82
N ASP A 5 -17.64 5.70 -7.47
CA ASP A 5 -16.88 4.60 -6.89
C ASP A 5 -15.48 5.12 -6.51
N TYR A 6 -15.42 5.88 -5.42
CA TYR A 6 -14.20 6.09 -4.65
C TYR A 6 -14.08 4.93 -3.65
N ALA A 7 -14.17 3.68 -4.11
CA ALA A 7 -13.48 2.59 -3.43
C ALA A 7 -11.97 2.79 -3.62
N SER A 8 -11.45 3.90 -3.08
CA SER A 8 -10.05 4.01 -2.76
C SER A 8 -9.84 3.10 -1.56
N THR A 9 -9.79 1.79 -1.80
CA THR A 9 -9.18 0.89 -0.83
C THR A 9 -7.85 1.54 -0.48
N PRO A 10 -7.58 1.83 0.80
CA PRO A 10 -6.32 2.44 1.17
C PRO A 10 -5.19 1.63 0.53
N VAL A 11 -4.25 2.27 -0.17
CA VAL A 11 -3.13 1.58 -0.84
C VAL A 11 -2.38 0.63 0.12
N SER A 12 -2.44 0.91 1.43
CA SER A 12 -1.92 0.04 2.49
C SER A 12 -2.59 -1.33 2.57
N ASP A 13 -3.87 -1.42 2.21
CA ASP A 13 -4.67 -2.63 2.23
C ASP A 13 -4.40 -3.46 0.96
N ASP A 14 -4.28 -2.81 -0.20
CA ASP A 14 -3.87 -3.47 -1.46
C ASP A 14 -2.45 -4.04 -1.38
N LEU A 15 -1.55 -3.34 -0.67
CA LEU A 15 -0.17 -3.79 -0.44
C LEU A 15 -0.02 -4.72 0.78
N ASN A 16 -1.14 -5.05 1.43
CA ASN A 16 -1.25 -5.89 2.61
C ASN A 16 -0.24 -5.58 3.74
N LEU A 17 0.04 -4.30 3.97
CA LEU A 17 1.10 -3.86 4.88
C LEU A 17 0.76 -4.15 6.35
N ARG A 18 -0.53 -4.16 6.68
CA ARG A 18 -1.04 -4.46 8.04
C ARG A 18 -0.68 -5.88 8.46
N ASP A 19 -0.91 -6.85 7.59
CA ASP A 19 -0.63 -8.26 7.88
C ASP A 19 0.86 -8.52 8.06
N ILE A 20 1.71 -7.81 7.32
CA ILE A 20 3.17 -7.92 7.46
C ILE A 20 3.61 -7.40 8.83
N ILE A 21 3.07 -6.26 9.30
CA ILE A 21 3.39 -5.72 10.63
C ILE A 21 2.91 -6.67 11.72
N ALA A 22 1.68 -7.17 11.61
CA ALA A 22 1.12 -8.13 12.56
C ALA A 22 1.94 -9.42 12.60
N GLY A 23 2.35 -9.93 11.43
CA GLY A 23 3.23 -11.09 11.30
C GLY A 23 4.60 -10.89 11.95
N LEU A 24 5.24 -9.73 11.72
CA LEU A 24 6.52 -9.41 12.38
C LEU A 24 6.39 -9.31 13.91
N ALA A 25 5.29 -8.75 14.41
CA ALA A 25 5.03 -8.71 15.86
C ALA A 25 4.83 -10.13 16.43
N GLN A 26 4.17 -11.01 15.69
CA GLN A 26 4.03 -12.42 16.06
C GLN A 26 5.37 -13.15 16.03
N ASP A 27 6.21 -12.92 15.00
CA ASP A 27 7.55 -13.49 14.91
C ASP A 27 8.41 -13.13 16.12
N LEU A 28 8.31 -11.89 16.64
CA LEU A 28 8.99 -11.50 17.87
C LEU A 28 8.49 -12.26 19.11
N THR A 29 7.20 -12.53 19.17
CA THR A 29 6.59 -13.33 20.25
C THR A 29 7.05 -14.79 20.16
N ASP A 30 7.04 -15.35 18.96
CA ASP A 30 7.44 -16.72 18.70
C ASP A 30 8.93 -16.93 18.98
N LEU A 31 9.78 -15.97 18.60
CA LEU A 31 11.21 -15.96 18.93
C LEU A 31 11.46 -15.96 20.45
N ARG A 32 10.72 -15.12 21.21
CA ARG A 32 10.84 -15.09 22.68
C ARG A 32 10.38 -16.38 23.35
N SER A 33 9.37 -17.02 22.76
CA SER A 33 8.88 -18.33 23.23
C SER A 33 9.74 -19.52 22.77
N GLY A 34 10.76 -19.29 21.94
CA GLY A 34 11.62 -20.34 21.40
C GLY A 34 10.97 -21.21 20.31
N LYS A 35 9.84 -20.78 19.73
CA LYS A 35 9.16 -21.51 18.64
C LYS A 35 9.86 -21.38 17.29
N ILE A 36 10.57 -20.27 17.09
CA ILE A 36 11.43 -20.05 15.92
C ILE A 36 12.83 -19.68 16.39
N SER A 37 13.83 -20.06 15.60
CA SER A 37 15.21 -19.69 15.83
C SER A 37 15.48 -18.22 15.46
N PRO A 38 16.55 -17.60 16.00
CA PRO A 38 16.99 -16.28 15.57
C PRO A 38 17.25 -16.18 14.05
N ALA A 39 17.76 -17.26 13.44
CA ALA A 39 18.02 -17.30 12.00
C ALA A 39 16.72 -17.25 11.19
N GLU A 40 15.68 -17.98 11.60
CA GLU A 40 14.36 -17.92 10.97
C GLU A 40 13.72 -16.53 11.12
N ALA A 41 13.76 -15.95 12.32
CA ALA A 41 13.25 -14.60 12.55
C ALA A 41 13.96 -13.56 11.67
N GLN A 42 15.29 -13.67 11.52
CA GLN A 42 16.06 -12.79 10.66
C GLN A 42 15.70 -12.97 9.17
N ALA A 43 15.51 -14.21 8.72
CA ALA A 43 15.09 -14.48 7.34
C ALA A 43 13.70 -13.88 7.04
N ARG A 44 12.73 -14.04 7.94
CA ARG A 44 11.38 -13.45 7.81
C ARG A 44 11.44 -11.92 7.78
N ALA A 45 12.24 -11.31 8.65
CA ALA A 45 12.46 -9.86 8.65
C ALA A 45 13.09 -9.35 7.34
N ALA A 46 14.02 -10.12 6.75
CA ALA A 46 14.64 -9.77 5.48
C ALA A 46 13.62 -9.78 4.32
N VAL A 47 12.70 -10.74 4.29
CA VAL A 47 11.61 -10.80 3.31
C VAL A 47 10.68 -9.60 3.49
N ALA A 48 10.24 -9.33 4.72
CA ALA A 48 9.38 -8.17 5.02
C ALA A 48 10.02 -6.86 4.54
N LYS A 49 11.34 -6.69 4.75
CA LYS A 49 12.09 -5.52 4.26
C LYS A 49 12.01 -5.35 2.74
N GLN A 50 12.06 -6.43 1.96
CA GLN A 50 11.92 -6.34 0.51
C GLN A 50 10.51 -5.90 0.10
N ILE A 51 9.48 -6.37 0.80
CA ILE A 51 8.11 -5.93 0.55
C ILE A 51 7.95 -4.42 0.83
N TRP A 52 8.51 -3.93 1.94
CA TRP A 52 8.51 -2.49 2.24
C TRP A 52 9.25 -1.66 1.19
N ASN A 53 10.36 -2.17 0.65
CA ASN A 53 11.04 -1.51 -0.45
C ASN A 53 10.16 -1.43 -1.70
N GLY A 54 9.42 -2.50 -2.03
CA GLY A 54 8.45 -2.52 -3.12
C GLY A 54 7.34 -1.49 -2.93
N ALA A 55 6.74 -1.44 -1.73
CA ALA A 55 5.72 -0.46 -1.38
C ALA A 55 6.23 0.99 -1.52
N ARG A 56 7.46 1.26 -1.08
CA ARG A 56 8.10 2.56 -1.25
C ARG A 56 8.26 2.93 -2.73
N ILE A 57 8.70 1.99 -3.57
CA ILE A 57 8.87 2.21 -5.02
C ILE A 57 7.52 2.50 -5.67
N TYR A 58 6.48 1.75 -5.31
CA TYR A 58 5.12 1.95 -5.81
C TYR A 58 4.59 3.36 -5.50
N LEU A 59 4.67 3.78 -4.24
CA LEU A 59 4.24 5.12 -3.82
C LEU A 59 5.06 6.22 -4.51
N GLN A 60 6.37 6.00 -4.70
CA GLN A 60 7.22 6.94 -5.42
C GLN A 60 6.84 7.03 -6.91
N ALA A 61 6.45 5.92 -7.54
CA ALA A 61 5.98 5.90 -8.92
C ALA A 61 4.67 6.67 -9.08
N ILE A 62 3.68 6.44 -8.21
CA ILE A 62 2.41 7.19 -8.20
C ILE A 62 2.69 8.69 -8.12
N LYS A 63 3.46 9.10 -7.10
CA LYS A 63 3.79 10.53 -6.90
C LYS A 63 4.50 11.13 -8.11
N THR A 64 5.36 10.37 -8.78
CA THR A 64 6.07 10.82 -9.99
C THR A 64 5.13 11.00 -11.18
N ILE A 65 4.13 10.12 -11.34
CA ILE A 65 3.12 10.19 -12.40
C ILE A 65 2.18 11.36 -12.14
N GLU A 66 1.66 11.49 -10.93
CA GLU A 66 0.78 12.59 -10.51
C GLU A 66 1.45 13.95 -10.72
N ALA A 67 2.72 14.10 -10.35
CA ALA A 67 3.47 15.34 -10.56
C ALA A 67 3.66 15.72 -12.04
N ARG A 68 3.53 14.76 -12.96
CA ARG A 68 3.66 14.97 -14.41
C ARG A 68 2.31 15.01 -15.14
N ALA A 69 1.20 14.81 -14.43
CA ALA A 69 -0.12 14.83 -15.03
C ALA A 69 -0.45 16.25 -15.51
N LYS A 70 -0.92 16.38 -16.75
CA LYS A 70 -1.46 17.64 -17.26
C LYS A 70 -2.87 17.84 -16.68
N PRO A 71 -3.22 19.03 -16.17
CA PRO A 71 -4.58 19.31 -15.76
C PRO A 71 -5.49 19.20 -16.98
N VAL A 72 -6.54 18.38 -16.89
CA VAL A 72 -7.61 18.35 -17.86
C VAL A 72 -8.63 19.40 -17.42
N GLY A 73 -8.92 20.39 -18.28
CA GLY A 73 -9.90 21.44 -17.98
C GLY A 73 -11.28 20.87 -17.65
N GLU A 74 -12.04 21.58 -16.81
CA GLU A 74 -13.42 21.21 -16.47
C GLU A 74 -14.24 20.95 -17.73
N ILE A 75 -14.94 19.80 -17.76
CA ILE A 75 -15.91 19.53 -18.81
C ILE A 75 -17.06 20.49 -18.57
N GLU A 76 -17.14 21.57 -19.36
CA GLU A 76 -18.29 22.48 -19.35
C GLU A 76 -19.57 21.65 -19.49
N LYS A 77 -20.39 21.70 -18.44
CA LYS A 77 -21.71 21.09 -18.43
C LYS A 77 -22.56 21.89 -19.42
N SER A 78 -22.69 21.40 -20.66
CA SER A 78 -23.71 21.89 -21.57
C SER A 78 -25.07 21.46 -21.03
N GLU A 79 -25.66 22.32 -20.21
CA GLU A 79 -27.04 22.19 -19.76
C GLU A 79 -27.95 22.35 -20.99
N PRO A 80 -28.91 21.43 -21.23
CA PRO A 80 -29.84 21.58 -22.34
C PRO A 80 -30.75 22.78 -22.03
N ALA A 81 -30.79 23.74 -22.96
CA ALA A 81 -31.64 24.92 -22.94
C ALA A 81 -33.14 24.55 -22.78
N PRO A 82 -33.96 25.45 -22.20
CA PRO A 82 -35.29 25.16 -21.65
C PRO A 82 -36.34 24.69 -22.67
#